data_AF-A0A7C6MJA5-F1
#
_entry.id   AF-A0A7C6MJA5-F1
#
_cell.length_a   1.000
_cell.length_b   1.000
_cell.length_c   1.000
_cell.angle_alpha   90.00
_cell.angle_beta   90.00
_cell.angle_gamma   90.00
#
_symmetry.space_group_name_H-M   'P 1'
#
loop_
_entity.id
_entity.type
_entity.pdbx_description
1 polymer ?
#
loop_
_entity_poly.entity_id
_entity_poly.type
_entity_poly.pdbx_seq_one_letter_code
_entity_poly.pdbx_strand_id
1 'polypeptide(L)'
;MNTQPMSKPSARNTSTDNAATDVETLAARYRTACAEDLALVNTFFRHPVAARSIRPGAFDHEFALPDATGLTAVIRTHRVPVPKGLVRELSNRYPEYLILNYSPVYLFTASVAIHRRGTLTAVPDIPGNRDHIRARALAEALNTPRDAGNIHDNGTDPGLGALRFSWLGDRTGRVFTSPPELFAPRSRAA
;
A
#
# COMPACT_ATOMS: atom_id res chain seq x y z
N MET A 1 -12.64 -29.79 -48.56
CA MET A 1 -12.19 -28.38 -48.45
C MET A 1 -12.28 -27.99 -46.98
N ASN A 2 -11.15 -27.95 -46.28
CA ASN A 2 -11.07 -27.60 -44.86
C ASN A 2 -10.95 -26.07 -44.71
N THR A 3 -11.94 -25.43 -44.10
CA THR A 3 -11.86 -24.04 -43.65
C THR A 3 -11.55 -24.03 -42.15
N GLN A 4 -10.30 -23.72 -41.81
CA GLN A 4 -9.93 -23.31 -40.44
C GLN A 4 -10.53 -21.93 -40.14
N PRO A 5 -11.12 -21.69 -38.96
CA PRO A 5 -11.40 -20.34 -38.52
C PRO A 5 -10.13 -19.70 -37.98
N MET A 6 -9.76 -18.55 -38.54
CA MET A 6 -8.73 -17.66 -38.01
C MET A 6 -9.08 -17.24 -36.57
N SER A 7 -8.23 -17.64 -35.62
CA SER A 7 -8.25 -17.13 -34.25
C SER A 7 -7.99 -15.62 -34.25
N LYS A 8 -8.97 -14.85 -33.74
CA LYS A 8 -8.80 -13.43 -33.41
C LYS A 8 -7.72 -13.27 -32.32
N PRO A 9 -6.81 -12.28 -32.42
CA PRO A 9 -5.88 -12.00 -31.34
C PRO A 9 -6.63 -11.53 -30.09
N SER A 10 -6.27 -12.14 -28.95
CA SER A 10 -6.85 -11.88 -27.63
C SER A 10 -6.65 -10.44 -27.19
N ALA A 11 -7.74 -9.70 -26.97
CA ALA A 11 -7.78 -8.38 -26.34
C ALA A 11 -7.60 -8.48 -24.80
N ARG A 12 -6.55 -9.15 -24.32
CA ARG A 12 -6.41 -9.48 -22.88
C ARG A 12 -5.42 -8.60 -22.09
N ASN A 13 -4.70 -7.65 -22.71
CA ASN A 13 -3.63 -6.92 -22.01
C ASN A 13 -3.84 -5.41 -21.78
N THR A 14 -4.93 -4.78 -22.26
CA THR A 14 -5.06 -3.32 -22.16
C THR A 14 -5.57 -2.81 -20.81
N SER A 15 -6.33 -3.62 -20.07
CA SER A 15 -6.99 -3.16 -18.84
C SER A 15 -6.04 -3.03 -17.63
N THR A 16 -5.04 -3.89 -17.52
CA THR A 16 -4.06 -3.88 -16.41
C THR A 16 -3.01 -2.79 -16.59
N ASP A 17 -2.58 -2.57 -17.83
CA ASP A 17 -1.59 -1.55 -18.16
C ASP A 17 -2.15 -0.14 -17.96
N ASN A 18 -3.43 0.07 -18.30
CA ASN A 18 -4.11 1.34 -18.05
C ASN A 18 -4.25 1.61 -16.54
N ALA A 19 -4.64 0.61 -15.74
CA ALA A 19 -4.79 0.79 -14.30
C ALA A 19 -3.44 1.09 -13.61
N ALA A 20 -2.36 0.43 -14.01
CA ALA A 20 -1.02 0.70 -13.48
C ALA A 20 -0.55 2.12 -13.84
N THR A 21 -0.80 2.56 -15.08
CA THR A 21 -0.49 3.92 -15.55
C THR A 21 -1.30 4.98 -14.78
N ASP A 22 -2.58 4.69 -14.51
CA ASP A 22 -3.46 5.56 -13.73
C ASP A 22 -2.97 5.71 -12.28
N VAL A 23 -2.56 4.59 -11.65
CA VAL A 23 -1.99 4.60 -10.30
C VAL A 23 -0.71 5.42 -10.24
N GLU A 24 0.23 5.21 -11.16
CA GLU A 24 1.51 5.93 -11.17
C GLU A 24 1.30 7.44 -11.32
N THR A 25 0.45 7.83 -12.27
CA THR A 25 0.10 9.24 -12.54
C THR A 25 -0.53 9.89 -11.30
N LEU A 26 -1.45 9.17 -10.66
CA LEU A 26 -2.15 9.66 -9.47
C LEU A 26 -1.23 9.74 -8.26
N ALA A 27 -0.33 8.77 -8.08
CA ALA A 27 0.67 8.77 -7.02
C ALA A 27 1.62 9.97 -7.17
N ALA A 28 2.06 10.28 -8.39
CA ALA A 28 2.87 11.47 -8.66
C ALA A 28 2.12 12.76 -8.28
N ARG A 29 0.83 12.86 -8.62
CA ARG A 29 -0.02 13.99 -8.23
C ARG A 29 -0.14 14.11 -6.71
N TYR A 30 -0.37 13.01 -6.00
CA TYR A 30 -0.49 13.01 -4.54
C TYR A 30 0.82 13.36 -3.83
N ARG A 31 1.98 12.90 -4.32
CA ARG A 31 3.29 13.31 -3.77
C ARG A 31 3.48 14.84 -3.79
N THR A 32 3.01 15.49 -4.84
CA THR A 32 3.14 16.94 -5.00
C THR A 32 2.07 17.70 -4.22
N ALA A 33 0.81 17.33 -4.39
CA ALA A 33 -0.32 18.09 -3.84
C ALA A 33 -0.57 17.83 -2.33
N CYS A 34 -0.16 16.66 -1.82
CA CYS A 34 -0.37 16.24 -0.44
C CYS A 34 0.97 16.11 0.32
N ALA A 35 2.02 16.82 -0.11
CA ALA A 35 3.39 16.61 0.38
C ALA A 35 3.51 16.75 1.90
N GLU A 36 2.86 17.75 2.48
CA GLU A 36 2.88 18.01 3.94
C GLU A 36 2.15 16.90 4.71
N ASP A 37 0.97 16.51 4.25
CA ASP A 37 0.19 15.41 4.83
C ASP A 37 0.98 14.09 4.80
N LEU A 38 1.58 13.77 3.65
CA LEU A 38 2.40 12.56 3.48
C LEU A 38 3.67 12.60 4.34
N ALA A 39 4.27 13.78 4.54
CA ALA A 39 5.41 13.94 5.44
C ALA A 39 5.02 13.72 6.91
N LEU A 40 3.84 14.20 7.33
CA LEU A 40 3.30 13.95 8.66
C LEU A 40 3.00 12.48 8.88
N VAL A 41 2.34 11.82 7.92
CA VAL A 41 2.08 10.37 7.96
C VAL A 41 3.39 9.59 8.08
N ASN A 42 4.39 9.91 7.24
CA ASN A 42 5.72 9.28 7.32
C ASN A 42 6.40 9.50 8.67
N THR A 43 6.18 10.66 9.32
CA THR A 43 6.71 10.95 10.65
C THR A 43 6.10 10.03 11.70
N PHE A 44 4.77 9.89 11.73
CA PHE A 44 4.10 8.95 12.65
C PHE A 44 4.53 7.52 12.39
N PHE A 45 4.68 7.15 11.12
CA PHE A 45 5.05 5.82 10.70
C PHE A 45 6.47 5.41 11.12
N ARG A 46 7.37 6.39 11.26
CA ARG A 46 8.76 6.17 11.69
C ARG A 46 8.96 6.37 13.20
N HIS A 47 7.96 6.92 13.90
CA HIS A 47 8.02 7.17 15.33
C HIS A 47 8.10 5.85 16.13
N PRO A 48 8.96 5.72 17.16
CA PRO A 48 9.17 4.48 17.92
C PRO A 48 7.91 3.94 18.61
N VAL A 49 7.02 4.84 19.06
CA VAL A 49 5.82 4.48 19.83
C VAL A 49 4.55 4.55 19.00
N ALA A 50 4.38 5.60 18.18
CA ALA A 50 3.13 5.84 17.45
C ALA A 50 2.90 4.77 16.39
N ALA A 51 3.96 4.38 15.68
CA ALA A 51 3.90 3.34 14.66
C ALA A 51 3.56 1.93 15.18
N ARG A 52 3.55 1.72 16.50
CA ARG A 52 3.16 0.43 17.12
C ARG A 52 1.72 0.43 17.64
N SER A 53 1.06 1.59 17.64
CA SER A 53 -0.32 1.69 18.10
C SER A 53 -1.27 1.14 17.03
N ILE A 54 -2.10 0.17 17.40
CA ILE A 54 -3.16 -0.38 16.53
C ILE A 54 -4.54 0.16 16.94
N ARG A 55 -4.61 1.04 17.95
CA ARG A 55 -5.90 1.54 18.47
C ARG A 55 -6.62 2.36 17.40
N PRO A 56 -7.87 2.00 17.04
CA PRO A 56 -8.63 2.79 16.08
C PRO A 56 -8.78 4.24 16.53
N GLY A 57 -8.62 5.19 15.59
CA GLY A 57 -8.68 6.63 15.87
C GLY A 57 -7.39 7.24 16.46
N ALA A 58 -6.42 6.42 16.88
CA ALA A 58 -5.13 6.92 17.35
C ALA A 58 -4.14 6.98 16.17
N PHE A 59 -3.71 8.19 15.79
CA PHE A 59 -2.78 8.46 14.68
C PHE A 59 -3.35 8.17 13.28
N ASP A 60 -4.68 8.15 13.15
CA ASP A 60 -5.34 8.23 11.85
C ASP A 60 -5.16 9.67 11.33
N HIS A 61 -4.59 9.81 10.13
CA HIS A 61 -4.44 11.12 9.49
C HIS A 61 -5.46 11.26 8.37
N GLU A 62 -6.31 12.28 8.46
CA GLU A 62 -7.34 12.59 7.46
C GLU A 62 -6.97 13.84 6.66
N PHE A 63 -7.05 13.76 5.34
CA PHE A 63 -6.85 14.90 4.45
C PHE A 63 -7.69 14.80 3.17
N ALA A 64 -7.90 15.92 2.50
CA ALA A 64 -8.70 15.99 1.28
C ALA A 64 -7.92 15.53 0.06
N LEU A 65 -8.60 14.86 -0.89
CA LEU A 65 -7.96 14.40 -2.11
C LEU A 65 -8.02 15.44 -3.24
N PRO A 66 -6.89 15.72 -3.92
CA PRO A 66 -6.82 16.77 -4.93
C PRO A 66 -7.50 16.39 -6.26
N ASP A 67 -7.75 15.11 -6.52
CA ASP A 67 -8.37 14.63 -7.77
C ASP A 67 -9.90 14.65 -7.77
N ALA A 68 -10.53 14.80 -6.59
CA ALA A 68 -11.98 14.77 -6.47
C ALA A 68 -12.48 15.63 -5.31
N THR A 69 -13.27 16.66 -5.64
CA THR A 69 -13.91 17.52 -4.65
C THR A 69 -14.83 16.69 -3.74
N GLY A 70 -14.67 16.86 -2.44
CA GLY A 70 -15.50 16.17 -1.45
C GLY A 70 -15.09 14.74 -1.15
N LEU A 71 -13.92 14.28 -1.60
CA LEU A 71 -13.31 13.05 -1.08
C LEU A 71 -12.24 13.38 -0.02
N THR A 72 -12.22 12.59 1.05
CA THR A 72 -11.14 12.57 2.03
C THR A 72 -10.51 11.18 2.08
N ALA A 73 -9.22 11.13 2.38
CA ALA A 73 -8.51 9.91 2.69
C ALA A 73 -8.16 9.88 4.17
N VAL A 74 -8.37 8.73 4.79
CA VAL A 74 -7.89 8.44 6.14
C VAL A 74 -6.78 7.40 6.01
N ILE A 75 -5.59 7.74 6.49
CA ILE A 75 -4.43 6.84 6.48
C ILE A 75 -4.08 6.48 7.91
N ARG A 76 -4.14 5.18 8.20
CA ARG A 76 -3.56 4.59 9.41
C ARG A 76 -2.28 3.88 9.06
N THR A 77 -1.25 4.08 9.88
CA THR A 77 0.04 3.45 9.65
C THR A 77 0.49 2.62 10.84
N HIS A 78 1.15 1.50 10.56
CA HIS A 78 1.62 0.56 11.56
C HIS A 78 2.91 -0.13 11.10
N ARG A 79 3.84 -0.38 12.02
CA ARG A 79 5.05 -1.16 11.74
C ARG A 79 5.34 -2.18 12.81
N VAL A 80 5.88 -3.31 12.41
CA VAL A 80 6.39 -4.35 13.31
C VAL A 80 7.79 -4.80 12.92
N PRO A 81 8.67 -5.12 13.88
CA PRO A 81 9.97 -5.68 13.57
C PRO A 81 9.81 -7.05 12.90
N VAL A 82 10.57 -7.28 11.84
CA VAL A 82 10.62 -8.57 11.15
C VAL A 82 11.50 -9.53 11.96
N PRO A 83 11.08 -10.79 12.16
CA PRO A 83 11.90 -11.78 12.84
C PRO A 83 13.26 -12.00 12.15
N LYS A 84 14.35 -12.08 12.93
CA LYS A 84 15.71 -12.30 12.39
C LYS A 84 15.82 -13.54 11.50
N GLY A 85 15.07 -14.60 11.83
CA GLY A 85 15.02 -15.82 11.02
C GLY A 85 14.49 -15.58 9.60
N LEU A 86 13.45 -14.75 9.47
CA LEU A 86 12.89 -14.38 8.18
C LEU A 86 13.83 -13.45 7.40
N VAL A 87 14.48 -12.50 8.08
CA VAL A 87 15.51 -11.64 7.44
C VAL A 87 16.65 -12.50 6.87
N ARG A 88 17.11 -13.51 7.63
CA ARG A 88 18.13 -14.45 7.16
C ARG A 88 17.65 -15.26 5.96
N GLU A 89 16.40 -15.69 5.95
CA GLU A 89 15.84 -16.40 4.80
C GLU A 89 15.77 -15.51 3.56
N LEU A 90 15.31 -14.27 3.71
CA LEU A 90 15.28 -13.28 2.64
C LEU A 90 16.67 -12.97 2.10
N SER A 91 17.68 -12.93 2.95
CA SER A 91 19.07 -12.69 2.55
C SER A 91 19.65 -13.76 1.63
N ASN A 92 19.07 -14.95 1.59
CA ASN A 92 19.46 -16.00 0.63
C ASN A 92 18.98 -15.71 -0.80
N ARG A 93 17.94 -14.87 -0.95
CA ARG A 93 17.32 -14.55 -2.24
C ARG A 93 17.63 -13.11 -2.69
N TYR A 94 17.76 -12.20 -1.73
CA TYR A 94 17.91 -10.77 -1.95
C TYR A 94 19.16 -10.27 -1.19
N PRO A 95 20.28 -10.00 -1.90
CA PRO A 95 21.55 -9.62 -1.27
C PRO A 95 21.48 -8.34 -0.43
N GLU A 96 20.53 -7.42 -0.68
CA GLU A 96 20.40 -6.20 0.12
C GLU A 96 20.19 -6.47 1.61
N TYR A 97 19.60 -7.62 1.99
CA TYR A 97 19.39 -7.99 3.39
C TYR A 97 20.65 -8.46 4.10
N LEU A 98 21.66 -8.96 3.36
CA LEU A 98 22.97 -9.31 3.92
C LEU A 98 23.73 -8.05 4.38
N ILE A 99 23.62 -6.98 3.61
CA ILE A 99 24.34 -5.72 3.81
C ILE A 99 23.82 -4.95 5.04
N LEU A 100 22.65 -5.31 5.56
CA LEU A 100 22.02 -4.62 6.69
C LEU A 100 22.81 -4.73 8.00
N ASN A 101 23.76 -5.67 8.12
CA ASN A 101 24.65 -5.82 9.29
C ASN A 101 23.90 -5.73 10.63
N TYR A 102 22.87 -6.56 10.80
CA TYR A 102 21.98 -6.60 11.97
C TYR A 102 21.07 -5.39 12.18
N SER A 103 21.01 -4.45 11.24
CA SER A 103 20.03 -3.37 11.26
C SER A 103 18.61 -3.94 11.26
N PRO A 104 17.70 -3.40 12.08
CA PRO A 104 16.34 -3.92 12.17
C PRO A 104 15.57 -3.65 10.87
N VAL A 105 14.96 -4.72 10.35
CA VAL A 105 13.98 -4.66 9.27
C VAL A 105 12.59 -4.59 9.88
N TYR A 106 11.72 -3.80 9.29
CA TYR A 106 10.33 -3.64 9.69
C TYR A 106 9.40 -4.02 8.55
N LEU A 107 8.30 -4.67 8.91
CA LEU A 107 7.12 -4.75 8.08
C LEU A 107 6.32 -3.46 8.32
N PHE A 108 6.17 -2.68 7.26
CA PHE A 108 5.39 -1.47 7.22
C PHE A 108 4.02 -1.77 6.65
N THR A 109 2.97 -1.19 7.24
CA THR A 109 1.58 -1.34 6.84
C THR A 109 0.91 0.02 6.81
N ALA A 110 0.32 0.37 5.67
CA ALA A 110 -0.56 1.53 5.51
C ALA A 110 -1.97 1.04 5.19
N SER A 111 -2.94 1.43 6.01
CA SER A 111 -4.37 1.17 5.76
C SER A 111 -5.02 2.48 5.31
N VAL A 112 -5.59 2.47 4.13
CA VAL A 112 -6.13 3.66 3.46
C VAL A 112 -7.63 3.49 3.22
N ALA A 113 -8.43 4.34 3.85
CA ALA A 113 -9.87 4.46 3.59
C ALA A 113 -10.14 5.73 2.78
N ILE A 114 -11.07 5.65 1.83
CA ILE A 114 -11.53 6.78 1.05
C ILE A 114 -12.99 7.04 1.43
N HIS A 115 -13.28 8.26 1.86
CA HIS A 115 -14.61 8.66 2.31
C HIS A 115 -15.13 9.81 1.46
N ARG A 116 -16.46 9.88 1.31
CA ARG A 116 -17.13 11.08 0.82
C ARG A 116 -17.40 12.01 2.00
N ARG A 117 -17.14 13.29 1.82
CA ARG A 117 -17.42 14.33 2.81
C ARG A 117 -18.93 14.39 3.06
N GLY A 118 -19.34 14.15 4.31
CA GLY A 118 -20.75 14.21 4.74
C GLY A 118 -21.48 12.85 4.81
N THR A 119 -20.86 11.73 4.41
CA THR A 119 -21.40 10.40 4.71
C THR A 119 -20.95 9.95 6.11
N LEU A 120 -21.83 10.12 7.09
CA LEU A 120 -21.66 9.68 8.49
C LEU A 120 -21.93 8.18 8.71
N THR A 121 -22.22 7.42 7.67
CA THR A 121 -22.54 6.00 7.79
C THR A 121 -21.29 5.14 7.72
N ALA A 122 -20.91 4.61 8.88
CA ALA A 122 -19.86 3.60 9.09
C ALA A 122 -20.22 2.21 8.51
N VAL A 123 -20.82 2.17 7.31
CA VAL A 123 -20.94 0.91 6.56
C VAL A 123 -19.64 0.81 5.76
N PRO A 124 -18.83 -0.25 5.96
CA PRO A 124 -17.69 -0.51 5.10
C PRO A 124 -18.23 -0.91 3.73
N ASP A 125 -18.47 0.07 2.87
CA ASP A 125 -18.70 -0.18 1.45
C ASP A 125 -17.46 -0.87 0.89
N ILE A 126 -17.69 -1.92 0.10
CA ILE A 126 -16.61 -2.55 -0.66
C ILE A 126 -16.00 -1.47 -1.55
N PRO A 127 -14.69 -1.19 -1.43
CA PRO A 127 -14.07 -0.13 -2.21
C PRO A 127 -14.33 -0.36 -3.70
N GLY A 128 -14.89 0.65 -4.38
CA GLY A 128 -15.02 0.60 -5.83
C GLY A 128 -13.63 0.55 -6.48
N ASN A 129 -13.54 0.12 -7.74
CA ASN A 129 -12.28 0.04 -8.48
C ASN A 129 -11.48 1.36 -8.43
N ARG A 130 -12.16 2.51 -8.51
CA ARG A 130 -11.52 3.83 -8.38
C ARG A 130 -10.98 4.11 -6.98
N ASP A 131 -11.63 3.65 -5.93
CA ASP A 131 -11.16 3.87 -4.57
C ASP A 131 -9.96 2.96 -4.28
N HIS A 132 -9.90 1.78 -4.89
CA HIS A 132 -8.69 0.94 -4.90
C HIS A 132 -7.52 1.63 -5.60
N ILE A 133 -7.72 2.17 -6.80
CA ILE A 133 -6.70 2.95 -7.52
C ILE A 133 -6.18 4.12 -6.67
N ARG A 134 -7.07 4.89 -6.03
CA ARG A 134 -6.69 6.01 -5.14
C ARG A 134 -5.93 5.55 -3.91
N ALA A 135 -6.43 4.52 -3.24
CA ALA A 135 -5.81 3.99 -2.04
C ALA A 135 -4.41 3.45 -2.35
N ARG A 136 -4.26 2.74 -3.48
CA ARG A 136 -2.98 2.27 -3.98
C ARG A 136 -2.04 3.43 -4.31
N ALA A 137 -2.52 4.43 -5.04
CA ALA A 137 -1.73 5.61 -5.39
C ALA A 137 -1.24 6.38 -4.15
N LEU A 138 -2.05 6.45 -3.08
CA LEU A 138 -1.64 7.03 -1.80
C LEU A 138 -0.54 6.21 -1.11
N ALA A 139 -0.68 4.88 -1.09
CA ALA A 139 0.36 4.01 -0.54
C ALA A 139 1.69 4.14 -1.31
N GLU A 140 1.63 4.25 -2.65
CA GLU A 140 2.79 4.54 -3.48
C GLU A 140 3.36 5.94 -3.27
N ALA A 141 2.50 6.94 -3.02
CA ALA A 141 2.92 8.30 -2.73
C ALA A 141 3.67 8.46 -1.40
N LEU A 142 3.44 7.57 -0.43
CA LEU A 142 4.21 7.53 0.82
C LEU A 142 5.68 7.14 0.61
N ASN A 143 6.00 6.53 -0.53
CA ASN A 143 7.31 5.99 -0.86
C ASN A 143 7.89 6.67 -2.11
N THR A 144 9.16 6.40 -2.42
CA THR A 144 9.76 6.92 -3.65
C THR A 144 9.17 6.19 -4.87
N PRO A 145 9.15 6.81 -6.06
CA PRO A 145 8.63 6.15 -7.27
C PRO A 145 9.31 4.81 -7.58
N ARG A 146 10.59 4.67 -7.21
CA ARG A 146 11.37 3.45 -7.43
C ARG A 146 10.92 2.28 -6.56
N ASP A 147 10.24 2.57 -5.45
CA ASP A 147 9.83 1.57 -4.46
C ASP A 147 8.42 1.03 -4.70
N ALA A 148 7.65 1.62 -5.63
CA ALA A 148 6.25 1.30 -5.86
C ALA A 148 6.00 -0.20 -6.14
N GLY A 149 6.90 -0.84 -6.88
CA GLY A 149 6.82 -2.28 -7.19
C GLY A 149 6.95 -3.21 -5.99
N ASN A 150 7.47 -2.71 -4.85
CA ASN A 150 7.63 -3.47 -3.60
C ASN A 150 6.52 -3.21 -2.59
N ILE A 151 5.48 -2.46 -2.99
CA ILE A 151 4.29 -2.25 -2.19
C ILE A 151 3.28 -3.31 -2.59
N HIS A 152 2.77 -4.07 -1.61
CA HIS A 152 1.89 -5.20 -1.85
C HIS A 152 0.52 -4.96 -1.23
N ASP A 153 -0.54 -5.32 -1.95
CA ASP A 153 -1.88 -5.40 -1.38
C ASP A 153 -1.95 -6.54 -0.35
N ASN A 154 -2.48 -6.24 0.83
CA ASN A 154 -2.59 -7.13 1.98
C ASN A 154 -4.04 -7.15 2.50
N GLY A 155 -5.01 -7.04 1.58
CA GLY A 155 -6.44 -7.16 1.84
C GLY A 155 -7.02 -5.92 2.53
N THR A 156 -7.92 -6.16 3.48
CA THR A 156 -8.71 -5.10 4.12
C THR A 156 -8.43 -5.07 5.62
N ASP A 157 -8.29 -3.87 6.19
CA ASP A 157 -8.26 -3.67 7.63
C ASP A 157 -9.69 -3.74 8.20
N PRO A 158 -10.03 -4.77 9.00
CA PRO A 158 -11.38 -4.91 9.53
C PRO A 158 -11.76 -3.82 10.54
N GLY A 159 -10.78 -3.15 11.16
CA GLY A 159 -11.04 -2.06 12.12
C GLY A 159 -11.31 -0.70 11.47
N LEU A 160 -11.12 -0.58 10.14
CA LEU A 160 -11.34 0.65 9.37
C LEU A 160 -12.21 0.44 8.13
N GLY A 161 -12.39 -0.79 7.66
CA GLY A 161 -12.87 -1.05 6.30
C GLY A 161 -11.91 -0.53 5.22
N ALA A 162 -10.64 -0.30 5.56
CA ALA A 162 -9.64 0.31 4.69
C ALA A 162 -8.88 -0.72 3.86
N LEU A 163 -8.42 -0.34 2.67
CA LEU A 163 -7.47 -1.17 1.90
C LEU A 163 -6.10 -1.12 2.54
N ARG A 164 -5.47 -2.29 2.68
CA ARG A 164 -4.19 -2.44 3.37
C ARG A 164 -3.08 -2.69 2.37
N PHE A 165 -2.01 -1.92 2.50
CA PHE A 165 -0.78 -2.06 1.73
C PHE A 165 0.38 -2.34 2.66
N SER A 166 1.33 -3.17 2.24
CA SER A 166 2.46 -3.57 3.07
C SER A 166 3.75 -3.74 2.28
N TRP A 167 4.87 -3.48 2.93
CA TRP A 167 6.22 -3.60 2.37
C TRP A 167 7.26 -3.79 3.47
N LEU A 168 8.46 -4.24 3.11
CA LEU A 168 9.59 -4.31 4.03
C LEU A 168 10.47 -3.07 3.90
N GLY A 169 11.08 -2.66 5.01
CA GLY A 169 12.03 -1.56 4.99
C GLY A 169 12.84 -1.41 6.27
N ASP A 170 13.71 -0.41 6.32
CA ASP A 170 14.45 -0.05 7.53
C ASP A 170 13.80 1.09 8.33
N ARG A 171 14.44 1.49 9.44
CA ARG A 171 13.97 2.59 10.30
C ARG A 171 13.86 3.94 9.57
N THR A 172 14.59 4.14 8.47
CA THR A 172 14.60 5.39 7.69
C THR A 172 13.46 5.42 6.69
N GLY A 173 12.75 4.31 6.50
CA GLY A 173 11.69 4.18 5.52
C GLY A 173 12.20 3.81 4.12
N ARG A 174 13.46 3.35 3.99
CA ARG A 174 13.94 2.75 2.75
C ARG A 174 13.21 1.42 2.54
N VAL A 175 12.61 1.25 1.37
CA VAL A 175 11.90 0.03 0.99
C VAL A 175 12.89 -1.01 0.47
N PHE A 176 12.62 -2.28 0.77
CA PHE A 176 13.39 -3.42 0.31
C PHE A 176 12.58 -4.30 -0.63
N THR A 177 13.27 -5.02 -1.51
CA THR A 177 12.61 -6.01 -2.37
C THR A 177 12.05 -7.12 -1.50
N SER A 178 10.82 -7.52 -1.74
CA SER A 178 10.18 -8.59 -0.98
C SER A 178 9.32 -9.50 -1.84
N PRO A 179 9.26 -10.80 -1.53
CA PRO A 179 8.38 -11.71 -2.24
C PRO A 179 6.91 -11.39 -1.91
N PRO A 180 6.02 -11.30 -2.91
CA PRO A 180 4.60 -10.96 -2.69
C PRO A 180 3.90 -11.97 -1.78
N GLU A 181 4.37 -13.21 -1.71
CA GLU A 181 3.81 -14.29 -0.89
C GLU A 181 3.87 -13.98 0.62
N LEU A 182 4.75 -13.08 1.06
CA LEU A 182 4.78 -12.63 2.46
C LEU A 182 3.55 -11.82 2.87
N PHE A 183 2.89 -11.20 1.90
CA PHE A 183 1.80 -10.25 2.12
C PHE A 183 0.47 -10.76 1.59
N ALA A 184 0.48 -11.92 0.93
CA ALA A 184 -0.75 -12.58 0.50
C ALA A 184 -1.70 -12.71 1.71
N PRO A 185 -2.97 -12.31 1.57
CA PRO A 185 -3.95 -12.48 2.63
C PRO A 185 -3.97 -13.95 3.01
N ARG A 186 -3.49 -14.28 4.21
CA ARG A 186 -3.61 -15.65 4.70
C ARG A 186 -5.10 -15.91 4.85
N SER A 187 -5.64 -16.80 4.03
CA SER A 187 -6.92 -17.42 4.30
C SER A 187 -6.82 -17.95 5.72
N ARG A 188 -7.63 -17.39 6.64
CA ARG A 188 -7.80 -17.98 7.96
C ARG A 188 -8.20 -19.43 7.70
N ALA A 189 -7.33 -20.38 8.07
CA ALA A 189 -7.78 -21.73 8.32
C ALA A 189 -8.83 -21.60 9.42
N ALA A 190 -10.08 -21.90 9.06
CA ALA A 190 -11.22 -21.95 9.97
C ALA A 190 -11.06 -23.10 10.97
#